data_AF-A0A6G3ML15-F1
#
_entry.id   AF-A0A6G3ML15-F1
#
_cell.length_a   1.000
_cell.length_b   1.000
_cell.length_c   1.000
_cell.angle_alpha   90.00
_cell.angle_beta   90.00
_cell.angle_gamma   90.00
#
_symmetry.space_group_name_H-M   'P 1'
#
loop_
_entity.id
_entity.type
_entity.pdbx_description
1 polymer ?
#
loop_
_entity_poly.entity_id
_entity_poly.type
_entity_poly.pdbx_seq_one_letter_code
_entity_poly.pdbx_strand_id
1 'polypeptide(L)'
;MTDSITSWIFSIPPVTRYWFLVTGIGSIITKFQIIPIQLIYLSFKDIFYRFQIWRLLTSVLIIPFGPGNAFHFIMMLYFLYSYSTKVESANFHDRRADYLYALVLNGIGCIIAGFLTGSFVFYSHIISVLCRMAHLFNNLYLV
;
A
#
# COMPACT_ATOMS: atom_id res chain seq x y z
N MET A 1 -26.37 -7.16 -19.02
CA MET A 1 -25.01 -6.80 -19.46
C MET A 1 -24.40 -5.97 -18.35
N THR A 2 -23.87 -6.59 -17.30
CA THR A 2 -23.02 -5.83 -16.36
C THR A 2 -21.67 -5.65 -17.04
N ASP A 3 -21.25 -4.40 -17.16
CA ASP A 3 -20.08 -3.98 -17.92
C ASP A 3 -18.84 -4.81 -17.56
N SER A 4 -18.05 -5.20 -18.55
CA SER A 4 -16.83 -6.02 -18.43
C SER A 4 -15.83 -5.51 -17.39
N ILE A 5 -15.88 -4.22 -17.07
CA ILE A 5 -15.09 -3.57 -16.02
C ILE A 5 -15.55 -4.01 -14.64
N THR A 6 -16.86 -4.12 -14.43
CA THR A 6 -17.45 -4.52 -13.15
C THR A 6 -17.07 -5.96 -12.83
N SER A 7 -17.15 -6.88 -13.81
CA SER A 7 -16.71 -8.27 -13.61
C SER A 7 -15.20 -8.37 -13.37
N TRP A 8 -14.39 -7.55 -14.02
CA TRP A 8 -12.95 -7.45 -13.72
C TRP A 8 -12.70 -6.97 -12.29
N ILE A 9 -13.37 -5.91 -11.83
CA ILE A 9 -13.24 -5.36 -10.47
C ILE A 9 -13.65 -6.41 -9.42
N PHE A 10 -14.67 -7.21 -9.68
CA PHE A 10 -15.09 -8.28 -8.77
C PHE A 10 -14.19 -9.52 -8.80
N SER A 11 -13.34 -9.67 -9.83
CA SER A 11 -12.34 -10.76 -9.87
C SER A 11 -11.14 -10.50 -8.95
N ILE A 12 -10.92 -9.25 -8.55
CA ILE A 12 -9.86 -8.85 -7.64
C ILE A 12 -10.28 -9.19 -6.20
N PRO A 13 -9.41 -9.82 -5.39
CA PRO A 13 -9.65 -10.04 -3.98
C PRO A 13 -10.02 -8.75 -3.23
N PRO A 14 -10.92 -8.82 -2.23
CA PRO A 14 -11.56 -7.64 -1.67
C PRO A 14 -10.57 -6.66 -1.04
N VAL A 15 -9.55 -7.12 -0.29
CA VAL A 15 -8.62 -6.21 0.40
C VAL A 15 -7.69 -5.53 -0.61
N THR A 16 -7.13 -6.29 -1.54
CA THR A 16 -6.32 -5.78 -2.64
C THR A 16 -7.09 -4.77 -3.48
N ARG A 17 -8.37 -5.02 -3.75
CA ARG A 17 -9.23 -4.10 -4.50
C ARG A 17 -9.36 -2.74 -3.80
N TYR A 18 -9.67 -2.73 -2.51
CA TYR A 18 -9.78 -1.46 -1.77
C TYR A 18 -8.44 -0.73 -1.74
N TRP A 19 -7.34 -1.44 -1.49
CA TRP A 19 -6.01 -0.83 -1.48
C TRP A 19 -5.68 -0.20 -2.84
N PHE A 20 -5.85 -0.95 -3.93
CA PHE A 20 -5.60 -0.47 -5.29
C PHE A 20 -6.43 0.77 -5.64
N LEU A 21 -7.73 0.76 -5.31
CA LEU A 21 -8.61 1.90 -5.59
C LEU A 21 -8.22 3.13 -4.77
N VAL A 22 -7.94 2.96 -3.47
CA VAL A 22 -7.49 4.06 -2.60
C VAL A 22 -6.18 4.65 -3.11
N THR A 23 -5.23 3.82 -3.52
CA THR A 23 -3.96 4.28 -4.10
C THR A 23 -4.15 5.00 -5.42
N GLY A 24 -4.95 4.45 -6.34
CA GLY A 24 -5.24 5.08 -7.63
C GLY A 24 -5.93 6.43 -7.48
N ILE A 25 -7.02 6.48 -6.72
CA ILE A 25 -7.80 7.69 -6.47
C ILE A 25 -6.97 8.72 -5.70
N GLY A 26 -6.29 8.31 -4.63
CA GLY A 26 -5.44 9.20 -3.83
C GLY A 26 -4.34 9.85 -4.66
N SER A 27 -3.73 9.10 -5.58
CA SER A 27 -2.69 9.62 -6.46
C SER A 27 -3.26 10.65 -7.45
N ILE A 28 -4.46 10.41 -7.99
CA ILE A 28 -5.17 11.37 -8.86
C ILE A 28 -5.52 12.66 -8.09
N ILE A 29 -6.05 12.55 -6.88
CA ILE A 29 -6.38 13.70 -6.00
C ILE A 29 -5.14 14.56 -5.75
N THR A 30 -3.99 13.92 -5.55
CA THR A 30 -2.71 14.59 -5.37
C THR A 30 -2.30 15.40 -6.60
N LYS A 31 -2.59 14.90 -7.81
CA LYS A 31 -2.33 15.62 -9.08
C LYS A 31 -3.14 16.89 -9.20
N PHE A 32 -4.40 16.86 -8.75
CA PHE A 32 -5.28 18.03 -8.74
C PHE A 32 -4.91 19.03 -7.65
N GLN A 33 -3.83 18.80 -6.90
CA GLN A 33 -3.36 19.64 -5.78
C GLN A 33 -4.42 19.90 -4.70
N ILE A 34 -5.49 19.09 -4.65
CA ILE A 34 -6.52 19.15 -3.61
C ILE A 34 -5.88 18.87 -2.25
N ILE A 35 -4.89 17.98 -2.23
CA ILE A 35 -4.03 17.70 -1.09
C ILE A 35 -2.61 18.12 -1.48
N PRO A 36 -1.96 19.04 -0.73
CA PRO A 36 -0.61 19.46 -1.05
C PRO A 36 0.36 18.30 -0.89
N ILE A 37 1.31 18.16 -1.82
CA ILE A 37 2.29 17.06 -1.82
C ILE A 37 3.14 17.04 -0.54
N GLN A 38 3.28 18.19 0.13
CA GLN A 38 3.97 18.32 1.42
C GLN A 38 3.26 17.60 2.58
N LEU A 39 1.96 17.30 2.44
CA LEU A 39 1.21 16.51 3.41
C LEU A 39 1.50 15.00 3.25
N ILE A 40 1.81 14.56 2.03
CA ILE A 40 2.24 13.20 1.71
C ILE A 40 3.72 12.99 2.02
N TYR A 41 4.54 14.04 1.85
CA TYR A 41 5.93 14.01 2.30
C TYR A 41 5.98 13.87 3.83
N LEU A 42 6.72 12.85 4.26
CA LEU A 42 6.87 12.51 5.66
C LEU A 42 7.81 13.52 6.34
N SER A 43 7.23 14.51 7.00
CA SER A 43 7.98 15.42 7.89
C SER A 43 8.03 14.82 9.29
N PHE A 44 9.23 14.39 9.70
CA PHE A 44 9.45 13.80 11.04
C PHE A 44 9.02 14.73 12.18
N LYS A 45 9.16 16.04 11.97
CA LYS A 45 8.80 17.06 12.96
C LYS A 45 7.29 17.09 13.20
N ASP A 46 6.48 16.93 12.16
CA ASP A 46 5.01 16.97 12.28
C ASP A 46 4.44 15.70 12.90
N ILE A 47 5.09 14.55 12.74
CA ILE A 47 4.61 13.29 13.31
C ILE A 47 4.81 13.29 14.83
N PHE A 48 5.99 13.69 15.30
CA PHE A 48 6.33 13.65 16.72
C PHE A 48 5.71 14.80 17.51
N TYR A 49 5.64 16.00 16.94
CA TYR A 49 5.07 17.16 17.64
C TYR A 49 3.55 17.26 17.51
N ARG A 50 2.94 16.65 16.48
CA ARG A 50 1.48 16.77 16.22
C ARG A 50 0.74 15.43 16.16
N PHE A 51 1.38 14.31 16.48
CA PHE A 51 0.79 12.96 16.49
C PHE A 51 0.00 12.62 15.21
N GLN A 52 0.49 13.05 14.04
CA GLN A 52 -0.22 12.88 12.78
C GLN A 52 0.00 11.50 12.16
N ILE A 53 -0.46 10.44 12.84
CA ILE A 53 -0.26 9.03 12.43
C ILE A 53 -0.91 8.74 11.07
N TRP A 54 -1.98 9.46 10.72
CA TRP A 54 -2.64 9.33 9.42
C TRP A 54 -1.73 9.68 8.22
N ARG A 55 -0.70 10.53 8.41
CA ARG A 55 0.27 10.85 7.34
C ARG A 55 1.05 9.62 6.88
N LEU A 56 1.32 8.69 7.80
CA LEU A 56 2.02 7.44 7.51
C LEU A 56 1.13 6.51 6.70
N LEU A 57 -0.15 6.44 7.06
CA LEU A 57 -1.14 5.68 6.31
C LEU A 57 -1.27 6.23 4.88
N THR A 58 -1.39 7.54 4.71
CA THR A 58 -1.45 8.16 3.38
C THR A 58 -0.15 8.03 2.61
N SER A 59 1.01 7.99 3.26
CA SER A 59 2.31 7.80 2.60
C SER A 59 2.52 6.39 2.04
N VAL A 60 1.92 5.38 2.69
CA VAL A 60 1.94 3.97 2.24
C VAL A 60 0.84 3.69 1.22
N LEU A 61 -0.29 4.40 1.33
CA LEU A 61 -1.44 4.20 0.46
C LEU A 61 -1.37 5.08 -0.80
N ILE A 62 -0.74 6.25 -0.78
CA ILE A 62 -0.74 7.19 -1.89
C ILE A 62 0.67 7.27 -2.49
N ILE A 63 0.77 7.07 -3.81
CA ILE A 63 2.03 7.24 -4.54
C ILE A 63 2.02 8.66 -5.11
N PRO A 64 2.82 9.59 -4.58
CA PRO A 64 2.89 10.93 -5.15
C PRO A 64 3.46 10.83 -6.56
N PHE A 65 2.73 11.34 -7.56
CA PHE A 65 3.23 11.41 -8.92
C PHE A 65 3.31 12.87 -9.38
N GLY A 66 4.50 13.26 -9.83
CA GLY A 66 4.78 14.58 -10.39
C GLY A 66 4.82 14.57 -11.92
N PRO A 67 4.87 15.77 -12.57
CA PRO A 67 5.06 15.90 -14.01
C PRO A 67 6.45 15.37 -14.40
N GLY A 68 6.53 14.08 -14.76
CA GLY A 68 7.78 13.40 -15.14
C GLY A 68 7.88 11.95 -14.68
N ASN A 69 7.18 11.55 -13.62
CA ASN A 69 7.28 10.21 -13.01
C ASN A 69 6.05 9.30 -13.26
N ALA A 70 5.23 9.62 -14.27
CA ALA A 70 3.99 8.89 -14.54
C ALA A 70 4.22 7.40 -14.86
N PHE A 71 5.29 7.07 -15.59
CA PHE A 71 5.65 5.68 -15.86
C PHE A 71 6.01 4.92 -14.58
N HIS A 72 6.84 5.53 -13.72
CA HIS A 72 7.21 4.94 -12.44
C HIS A 72 5.98 4.68 -11.56
N PHE A 73 5.03 5.63 -11.54
CA PHE A 73 3.76 5.47 -10.83
C PHE A 73 2.96 4.27 -11.34
N ILE A 74 2.74 4.16 -12.65
CA ILE A 74 1.97 3.05 -13.24
C ILE A 74 2.63 1.70 -12.96
N MET A 75 3.97 1.64 -13.06
CA MET A 75 4.73 0.43 -12.75
C MET A 75 4.59 0.02 -11.28
N MET A 76 4.69 0.97 -10.35
CA MET A 76 4.49 0.70 -8.92
C MET A 76 3.06 0.25 -8.62
N LEU A 77 2.07 0.87 -9.25
CA LEU A 77 0.67 0.48 -9.12
C LEU A 77 0.41 -0.93 -9.67
N TYR A 78 1.04 -1.29 -10.78
CA TYR A 78 0.99 -2.64 -11.35
C TYR A 78 1.64 -3.67 -10.42
N PHE A 79 2.80 -3.36 -9.86
CA PHE A 79 3.44 -4.26 -8.89
C PHE A 79 2.58 -4.44 -7.64
N LEU A 80 2.02 -3.36 -7.11
CA LEU A 80 1.09 -3.43 -5.98
C LEU A 80 -0.05 -4.39 -6.30
N TYR A 81 -0.73 -4.19 -7.42
CA TYR A 81 -1.84 -5.04 -7.85
C TYR A 81 -1.44 -6.52 -8.01
N SER A 82 -0.36 -6.79 -8.75
CA SER A 82 0.06 -8.16 -9.09
C SER A 82 0.56 -8.93 -7.87
N TYR A 83 1.36 -8.31 -7.00
CA TYR A 83 1.87 -8.95 -5.79
C TYR A 83 0.80 -9.08 -4.70
N SER A 84 0.00 -8.04 -4.46
CA SER A 84 -1.07 -8.07 -3.47
C SER A 84 -2.11 -9.15 -3.80
N THR A 85 -2.52 -9.24 -5.07
CA THR A 85 -3.45 -10.28 -5.54
C THR A 85 -2.87 -11.68 -5.33
N LYS A 86 -1.59 -11.90 -5.67
CA LYS A 86 -0.94 -13.20 -5.44
C LYS A 86 -0.90 -13.57 -3.96
N VAL A 87 -0.55 -12.63 -3.09
CA VAL A 87 -0.44 -12.88 -1.66
C VAL A 87 -1.81 -13.19 -1.04
N GLU A 88 -2.84 -12.39 -1.35
CA GLU A 88 -4.19 -12.57 -0.82
C GLU A 88 -4.83 -13.86 -1.34
N SER A 89 -4.71 -14.15 -2.63
CA SER A 89 -5.28 -15.36 -3.24
C SER A 89 -4.55 -16.64 -2.85
N ALA A 90 -3.22 -16.63 -2.73
CA ALA A 90 -2.45 -17.85 -2.46
C ALA A 90 -2.42 -18.24 -0.98
N ASN A 91 -2.36 -17.28 -0.06
CA ASN A 91 -2.14 -17.57 1.37
C ASN A 91 -3.36 -17.27 2.25
N PHE A 92 -4.30 -16.42 1.81
CA PHE A 92 -5.33 -15.84 2.69
C PHE A 92 -6.76 -15.95 2.13
N HIS A 93 -7.02 -16.90 1.22
CA HIS A 93 -8.33 -17.07 0.59
C HIS A 93 -9.48 -17.16 1.62
N ASP A 94 -9.26 -17.86 2.74
CA ASP A 94 -10.24 -18.05 3.83
C ASP A 94 -9.94 -17.19 5.09
N ARG A 95 -8.81 -16.47 5.11
CA ARG A 95 -8.29 -15.76 6.31
C ARG A 95 -7.92 -14.31 6.02
N ARG A 96 -8.89 -13.57 5.50
CA ARG A 96 -8.73 -12.16 5.12
C ARG A 96 -8.34 -11.26 6.31
N ALA A 97 -8.74 -11.64 7.53
CA ALA A 97 -8.38 -10.93 8.75
C ALA A 97 -6.86 -10.97 9.03
N ASP A 98 -6.23 -12.14 8.84
CA ASP A 98 -4.78 -12.31 8.99
C ASP A 98 -4.01 -11.49 7.95
N TYR A 99 -4.52 -11.39 6.73
CA TYR A 99 -3.93 -10.54 5.70
C TYR A 99 -3.97 -9.06 6.08
N LEU A 100 -5.11 -8.57 6.60
CA LEU A 100 -5.23 -7.21 7.12
C LEU A 100 -4.25 -6.96 8.27
N TYR A 101 -4.11 -7.92 9.18
CA TYR A 101 -3.15 -7.85 10.28
C TYR A 101 -1.71 -7.75 9.76
N ALA A 102 -1.33 -8.59 8.78
CA ALA A 102 -0.01 -8.53 8.14
C ALA A 102 0.24 -7.19 7.44
N LEU A 103 -0.79 -6.60 6.83
CA LEU A 103 -0.73 -5.29 6.17
C LEU A 103 -0.53 -4.15 7.19
N VAL A 104 -1.24 -4.18 8.31
CA VAL A 104 -1.05 -3.22 9.41
C VAL A 104 0.33 -3.36 10.03
N LEU A 105 0.79 -4.59 10.29
CA LEU A 105 2.13 -4.86 10.82
C LEU A 105 3.23 -4.36 9.86
N ASN A 106 3.06 -4.58 8.56
CA ASN A 106 3.94 -4.05 7.52
C ASN A 106 3.96 -2.51 7.54
N GLY A 107 2.79 -1.89 7.69
CA GLY A 107 2.65 -0.44 7.89
C GLY A 107 3.49 0.04 9.07
N ILE A 108 3.37 -0.59 10.24
CA ILE A 108 4.15 -0.26 11.44
C ILE A 108 5.66 -0.44 11.20
N GLY A 109 6.06 -1.51 10.52
CA GLY A 109 7.46 -1.73 10.14
C GLY A 109 8.01 -0.61 9.24
N CYS A 110 7.20 -0.12 8.29
CA CYS A 110 7.57 1.00 7.43
C CYS A 110 7.71 2.32 8.22
N ILE A 111 6.88 2.53 9.25
CA ILE A 111 7.00 3.69 10.16
C ILE A 111 8.35 3.66 10.88
N ILE A 112 8.71 2.50 11.45
CA ILE A 112 9.96 2.32 12.19
C ILE A 112 11.16 2.43 11.25
N ALA A 113 11.11 1.82 10.07
CA ALA A 113 12.17 1.93 9.06
C ALA A 113 12.33 3.37 8.56
N GLY A 114 11.23 4.10 8.37
CA GLY A 114 11.25 5.52 8.05
C GLY A 114 11.93 6.35 9.15
N PHE A 115 11.64 6.05 10.43
CA PHE A 115 12.30 6.68 11.58
C PHE A 115 13.80 6.44 11.61
N LEU A 116 14.25 5.21 11.34
CA LEU A 116 15.67 4.83 11.37
C LEU A 116 16.48 5.43 10.21
N THR A 117 15.90 5.46 9.01
CA THR A 117 16.66 5.74 7.77
C THR A 117 16.54 7.20 7.32
N GLY A 118 15.64 7.99 7.93
CA GLY A 118 15.39 9.38 7.56
C GLY A 118 14.88 9.59 6.12
N SER A 119 14.59 8.49 5.42
CA SER A 119 14.34 8.45 3.98
C SER A 119 12.98 7.83 3.69
N PHE A 120 12.32 8.30 2.63
CA PHE A 120 11.04 7.79 2.20
C PHE A 120 11.20 6.33 1.78
N VAL A 121 10.52 5.40 2.47
CA VAL A 121 10.60 3.98 2.16
C VAL A 121 9.98 3.76 0.79
N PHE A 122 10.79 3.31 -0.18
CA PHE A 122 10.30 2.99 -1.52
C PHE A 122 9.26 1.87 -1.47
N TYR A 123 8.21 1.99 -2.31
CA TYR A 123 7.13 0.99 -2.45
C TYR A 123 7.64 -0.43 -2.74
N SER A 124 8.82 -0.56 -3.36
CA SER A 124 9.49 -1.86 -3.57
C SER A 124 9.79 -2.60 -2.27
N HIS A 125 10.13 -1.88 -1.18
CA HIS A 125 10.40 -2.49 0.12
C HIS A 125 9.12 -2.97 0.80
N ILE A 126 8.03 -2.20 0.70
CA ILE A 126 6.73 -2.53 1.27
C ILE A 126 6.25 -3.88 0.75
N ILE A 127 6.29 -4.06 -0.58
CA ILE A 127 5.89 -5.30 -1.25
C ILE A 127 6.80 -6.47 -0.84
N SER A 128 8.12 -6.25 -0.73
CA SER A 128 9.07 -7.30 -0.32
C SER A 128 8.82 -7.80 1.10
N VAL A 129 8.50 -6.89 2.02
CA VAL A 129 8.22 -7.20 3.42
C VAL A 129 6.86 -7.89 3.52
N LEU A 130 5.86 -7.45 2.74
CA LEU A 130 4.55 -8.09 2.69
C LEU A 130 4.65 -9.55 2.21
N CYS A 131 5.39 -9.79 1.13
CA CYS A 131 5.65 -11.15 0.63
C CYS A 131 6.37 -12.02 1.65
N ARG A 132 7.37 -11.47 2.36
CA ARG A 132 8.11 -12.20 3.40
C ARG A 132 7.22 -12.54 4.61
N MET A 133 6.37 -11.62 5.04
CA MET A 133 5.41 -11.86 6.12
C MET A 133 4.38 -12.92 5.73
N ALA A 134 3.87 -12.88 4.50
CA ALA A 134 2.97 -13.91 4.00
C ALA A 134 3.60 -15.32 4.01
N HIS A 135 4.87 -15.42 3.61
CA HIS A 135 5.62 -16.67 3.68
C HIS A 135 5.81 -17.15 5.13
N LEU A 136 6.10 -16.24 6.07
CA LEU A 136 6.23 -16.57 7.50
C LEU A 136 4.92 -17.09 8.09
N PHE A 137 3.79 -16.45 7.78
CA PHE A 137 2.48 -16.91 8.22
C PHE A 137 2.13 -18.30 7.68
N ASN A 138 2.41 -18.58 6.41
CA ASN A 138 2.16 -19.89 5.83
C ASN A 138 2.99 -20.99 6.55
N ASN A 139 4.25 -20.69 6.86
CA ASN A 139 5.12 -21.63 7.59
C ASN A 139 4.68 -21.88 9.04
N LEU A 140 4.02 -20.92 9.69
CA LEU A 140 3.53 -21.04 11.07
C LEU A 140 2.24 -21.86 11.20
N TYR A 141 1.45 -21.98 10.13
CA TYR A 141 0.19 -22.74 10.14
C TYR A 141 0.32 -24.17 9.61
N LEU A 142 1.51 -24.58 9.14
CA LEU A 142 1.83 -25.93 8.68
C LEU A 142 2.61 -26.77 9.72
N VAL A 143 2.66 -26.30 10.97
CA VAL A 143 3.09 -27.05 12.16
C VAL A 143 1.87 -27.31 13.03
#